data_AF-A0A0S8EH05-F1
#
_entry.id   AF-A0A0S8EH05-F1
#
_cell.length_a   1.000
_cell.length_b   1.000
_cell.length_c   1.000
_cell.angle_alpha   90.00
_cell.angle_beta   90.00
_cell.angle_gamma   90.00
#
_symmetry.space_group_name_H-M   'P 1'
#
loop_
_entity.id
_entity.type
_entity.pdbx_description
1 polymer ?
#
loop_
_entity_poly.entity_id
_entity_poly.type
_entity_poly.pdbx_seq_one_letter_code
_entity_poly.pdbx_strand_id
1 'polypeptide(L)'
;MDGDGASDCQDPDTDGDGFLNFREGDRGSNPLDANSTLEECDGLDNDGDTRVDDGWPDADEDGLADCLDPDMDTDGDGIVNPDDPDDDNDGFTDEQEIFMGLSSLDACGFADAWAPDMDNNGDVNILDVLKYKPVINSELGVDVNYDRRYDLNANGEVNILDVLLYKPVINTSCPGL
;
A
#
# COMPACT_ATOMS: atom_id res chain seq x y z
N MET A 1 21.51 -2.86 -4.62
CA MET A 1 22.64 -2.09 -4.04
C MET A 1 22.38 -0.62 -4.32
N ASP A 2 21.71 -0.01 -3.37
CA ASP A 2 21.13 1.34 -3.38
C ASP A 2 22.05 2.38 -2.71
N GLY A 3 22.93 1.95 -1.80
CA GLY A 3 23.97 2.79 -1.20
C GLY A 3 23.56 3.55 0.05
N ASP A 4 22.51 3.11 0.74
CA ASP A 4 21.99 3.66 2.01
C ASP A 4 22.89 3.39 3.24
N GLY A 5 23.89 2.53 3.09
CA GLY A 5 24.85 2.18 4.12
C GLY A 5 24.58 0.85 4.82
N ALA A 6 23.50 0.15 4.49
CA ALA A 6 23.35 -1.27 4.74
C ALA A 6 24.21 -2.09 3.76
N SER A 7 24.45 -3.35 4.12
CA SER A 7 25.00 -4.33 3.20
C SER A 7 23.87 -5.24 2.74
N ASP A 8 23.86 -5.68 1.49
CA ASP A 8 22.76 -6.45 0.88
C ASP A 8 22.26 -7.63 1.74
N CYS A 9 23.12 -8.27 2.53
CA CYS A 9 22.72 -9.40 3.37
C CYS A 9 22.02 -9.01 4.70
N GLN A 10 21.96 -7.73 5.02
CA GLN A 10 21.36 -7.13 6.22
C GLN A 10 20.44 -5.97 5.88
N ASP A 11 20.27 -5.71 4.59
CA ASP A 11 19.45 -4.65 4.06
C ASP A 11 18.02 -5.19 3.90
N PRO A 12 17.02 -4.61 4.58
CA PRO A 12 15.65 -5.05 4.42
C PRO A 12 14.99 -4.52 3.13
N ASP A 13 15.62 -3.60 2.40
CA ASP A 13 15.18 -3.00 1.12
C ASP A 13 16.41 -2.85 0.20
N THR A 14 16.76 -3.90 -0.54
CA THR A 14 18.10 -4.00 -1.16
C THR A 14 18.32 -3.05 -2.34
N ASP A 15 17.24 -2.52 -2.92
CA ASP A 15 17.30 -1.60 -4.05
C ASP A 15 16.81 -0.18 -3.72
N GLY A 16 16.29 0.03 -2.52
CA GLY A 16 16.06 1.34 -1.92
C GLY A 16 14.84 2.04 -2.50
N ASP A 17 13.86 1.28 -3.00
CA ASP A 17 12.64 1.82 -3.57
C ASP A 17 11.54 2.12 -2.53
N GLY A 18 11.76 1.69 -1.28
CA GLY A 18 10.88 1.87 -0.14
C GLY A 18 9.93 0.70 0.14
N PHE A 19 9.97 -0.37 -0.66
CA PHE A 19 9.31 -1.63 -0.38
C PHE A 19 10.33 -2.62 0.21
N LEU A 20 9.93 -3.29 1.30
CA LEU A 20 10.82 -4.25 1.93
C LEU A 20 10.90 -5.53 1.09
N ASN A 21 12.10 -6.12 1.02
CA ASN A 21 12.41 -7.33 0.23
C ASN A 21 11.40 -8.48 0.43
N PHE A 22 10.85 -8.62 1.65
CA PHE A 22 9.88 -9.69 1.93
C PHE A 22 8.52 -9.38 1.29
N ARG A 23 8.12 -8.11 1.25
CA ARG A 23 6.86 -7.66 0.68
C ARG A 23 6.90 -7.74 -0.84
N GLU A 24 8.00 -7.32 -1.43
CA GLU A 24 8.27 -7.50 -2.85
C GLU A 24 8.19 -8.98 -3.26
N GLY A 25 8.90 -9.85 -2.53
CA GLY A 25 8.85 -11.29 -2.77
C GLY A 25 7.47 -11.92 -2.58
N ASP A 26 6.66 -11.40 -1.65
CA ASP A 26 5.28 -11.86 -1.42
C ASP A 26 4.32 -11.37 -2.51
N ARG A 27 4.61 -10.26 -3.19
CA ARG A 27 3.76 -9.63 -4.22
C ARG A 27 4.30 -9.69 -5.64
N GLY A 28 5.39 -10.41 -5.88
CA GLY A 28 5.86 -10.72 -7.23
C GLY A 28 6.95 -9.79 -7.77
N SER A 29 7.17 -8.64 -7.13
CA SER A 29 8.21 -7.70 -7.55
C SER A 29 9.63 -8.17 -7.19
N ASN A 30 10.63 -7.55 -7.82
CA ASN A 30 12.02 -7.97 -7.74
C ASN A 30 12.83 -7.10 -6.76
N PRO A 31 13.25 -7.66 -5.61
CA PRO A 31 13.92 -6.94 -4.52
C PRO A 31 15.36 -6.51 -4.82
N LEU A 32 15.75 -6.46 -6.08
CA LEU A 32 17.07 -6.08 -6.55
C LEU A 32 17.00 -5.06 -7.69
N ASP A 33 15.80 -4.63 -8.07
CA ASP A 33 15.54 -3.69 -9.14
C ASP A 33 14.46 -2.68 -8.71
N ALA A 34 14.89 -1.49 -8.30
CA ALA A 34 14.03 -0.39 -7.87
C ALA A 34 13.02 0.13 -8.92
N ASN A 35 12.97 -0.45 -10.13
CA ASN A 35 11.92 -0.19 -11.11
C ASN A 35 10.89 -1.32 -11.18
N SER A 36 11.04 -2.37 -10.38
CA SER A 36 10.12 -3.48 -10.20
C SER A 36 9.47 -3.31 -8.84
N THR A 37 8.41 -2.50 -8.80
CA THR A 37 7.65 -2.23 -7.57
C THR A 37 6.50 -3.23 -7.44
N LEU A 38 5.77 -3.19 -6.33
CA LEU A 38 4.52 -3.94 -6.20
C LEU A 38 3.57 -3.53 -7.33
N GLU A 39 2.74 -4.48 -7.79
CA GLU A 39 1.75 -4.19 -8.82
C GLU A 39 0.72 -3.18 -8.33
N GLU A 40 0.48 -2.17 -9.14
CA GLU A 40 -0.48 -1.09 -8.91
C GLU A 40 -1.62 -1.23 -9.93
N CYS A 41 -2.78 -0.63 -9.65
CA CYS A 41 -3.93 -0.67 -10.55
C CYS A 41 -3.90 0.56 -11.47
N ASP A 42 -2.86 0.70 -12.30
CA ASP A 42 -2.53 1.92 -13.04
C ASP A 42 -2.39 1.72 -14.57
N GLY A 43 -2.56 0.48 -15.04
CA GLY A 43 -2.46 0.11 -16.45
C GLY A 43 -1.03 -0.11 -16.91
N LEU A 44 -0.07 -0.23 -15.99
CA LEU A 44 1.33 -0.53 -16.24
C LEU A 44 1.69 -1.94 -15.72
N ASP A 45 2.94 -2.34 -15.98
CA ASP A 45 3.55 -3.61 -15.55
C ASP A 45 4.62 -3.20 -14.53
N ASN A 46 4.18 -2.92 -13.30
CA ASN A 46 5.02 -2.32 -12.26
C ASN A 46 6.00 -3.35 -11.70
N ASP A 47 5.61 -4.63 -11.63
CA ASP A 47 6.45 -5.72 -11.15
C ASP A 47 7.39 -6.29 -12.22
N GLY A 48 7.14 -6.00 -13.51
CA GLY A 48 7.97 -6.40 -14.64
C GLY A 48 7.82 -7.87 -15.05
N ASP A 49 6.73 -8.54 -14.66
CA ASP A 49 6.45 -9.94 -14.99
C ASP A 49 5.84 -10.11 -16.41
N THR A 50 5.57 -9.02 -17.12
CA THR A 50 4.91 -8.92 -18.45
C THR A 50 3.39 -8.98 -18.47
N ARG A 51 2.75 -8.95 -17.30
CA ARG A 51 1.32 -8.71 -17.14
C ARG A 51 1.09 -7.26 -16.71
N VAL A 52 -0.15 -6.83 -16.81
CA VAL A 52 -0.59 -5.49 -16.46
C VAL A 52 -1.76 -5.67 -15.52
N ASP A 53 -1.69 -5.02 -14.37
CA ASP A 53 -2.69 -5.06 -13.31
C ASP A 53 -3.08 -6.51 -12.94
N ASP A 54 -2.12 -7.46 -12.87
CA ASP A 54 -2.48 -8.84 -12.51
C ASP A 54 -2.70 -9.02 -11.00
N GLY A 55 -3.72 -9.80 -10.66
CA GLY A 55 -4.16 -9.96 -9.28
C GLY A 55 -5.23 -8.94 -8.84
N TRP A 56 -5.57 -7.97 -9.69
CA TRP A 56 -6.69 -7.06 -9.47
C TRP A 56 -8.02 -7.67 -9.95
N PRO A 57 -9.15 -7.30 -9.32
CA PRO A 57 -10.48 -7.70 -9.75
C PRO A 57 -10.84 -7.19 -11.16
N ASP A 58 -11.60 -8.01 -11.90
CA ASP A 58 -12.29 -7.70 -13.15
C ASP A 58 -13.69 -8.31 -13.01
N ALA A 59 -14.62 -7.54 -12.45
CA ALA A 59 -15.91 -8.01 -11.96
C ALA A 59 -16.89 -8.33 -13.10
N ASP A 60 -16.75 -7.65 -14.24
CA ASP A 60 -17.65 -7.79 -15.39
C ASP A 60 -17.06 -8.61 -16.55
N GLU A 61 -15.79 -9.02 -16.43
CA GLU A 61 -15.01 -9.83 -17.36
C GLU A 61 -14.82 -9.17 -18.75
N ASP A 62 -14.74 -7.83 -18.80
CA ASP A 62 -14.49 -7.10 -20.05
C ASP A 62 -13.01 -6.94 -20.40
N GLY A 63 -12.12 -7.24 -19.44
CA GLY A 63 -10.67 -7.20 -19.57
C GLY A 63 -10.02 -5.89 -19.10
N LEU A 64 -10.77 -5.00 -18.45
CA LEU A 64 -10.24 -3.90 -17.64
C LEU A 64 -10.28 -4.29 -16.16
N ALA A 65 -9.26 -3.89 -15.40
CA ALA A 65 -9.32 -4.01 -13.94
C ALA A 65 -10.36 -3.02 -13.38
N ASP A 66 -11.05 -3.41 -12.31
CA ASP A 66 -12.18 -2.64 -11.73
C ASP A 66 -11.82 -1.19 -11.38
N CYS A 67 -10.58 -0.92 -10.97
CA CYS A 67 -10.07 0.43 -10.67
C CYS A 67 -9.99 1.35 -11.91
N LEU A 68 -9.83 0.77 -13.10
CA LEU A 68 -9.70 1.47 -14.39
C LEU A 68 -10.97 1.34 -15.25
N ASP A 69 -11.97 0.61 -14.76
CA ASP A 69 -13.21 0.35 -15.48
C ASP A 69 -14.22 1.50 -15.28
N PRO A 70 -14.65 2.20 -16.36
CA PRO A 70 -15.61 3.29 -16.28
C PRO A 70 -17.04 2.88 -15.92
N ASP A 71 -17.34 1.58 -15.84
CA ASP A 71 -18.64 1.04 -15.42
C ASP A 71 -18.63 0.56 -13.95
N MET A 72 -17.49 0.63 -13.25
CA MET A 72 -17.31 0.22 -11.86
C MET A 72 -17.35 1.40 -10.86
N ASP A 73 -17.92 1.14 -9.69
CA ASP A 73 -18.20 2.07 -8.58
C ASP A 73 -18.20 1.22 -7.30
N THR A 74 -17.02 1.07 -6.68
CA THR A 74 -16.72 0.07 -5.66
C THR A 74 -17.47 0.35 -4.35
N ASP A 75 -17.56 1.61 -3.96
CA ASP A 75 -18.24 2.04 -2.74
C ASP A 75 -19.74 2.38 -2.94
N GLY A 76 -20.18 2.55 -4.20
CA GLY A 76 -21.54 2.89 -4.57
C GLY A 76 -21.93 4.34 -4.28
N ASP A 77 -20.97 5.27 -4.21
CA ASP A 77 -21.23 6.69 -3.93
C ASP A 77 -21.77 7.45 -5.15
N GLY A 78 -21.61 6.86 -6.34
CA GLY A 78 -22.08 7.37 -7.63
C GLY A 78 -21.04 8.13 -8.45
N ILE A 79 -19.78 8.16 -8.00
CA ILE A 79 -18.59 8.42 -8.80
C ILE A 79 -18.02 7.05 -9.21
N VAL A 80 -17.54 6.95 -10.45
CA VAL A 80 -16.97 5.68 -10.94
C VAL A 80 -15.49 5.62 -10.57
N ASN A 81 -14.94 4.43 -10.32
CA ASN A 81 -13.59 4.27 -9.79
C ASN A 81 -12.53 5.12 -10.52
N PRO A 82 -12.48 5.16 -11.87
CA PRO A 82 -11.46 5.97 -12.57
C PRO A 82 -11.55 7.49 -12.35
N ASP A 83 -12.68 7.97 -11.82
CA ASP A 83 -12.97 9.37 -11.52
C ASP A 83 -13.11 9.63 -9.99
N ASP A 84 -13.11 8.59 -9.15
CA ASP A 84 -13.17 8.66 -7.69
C ASP A 84 -11.76 8.77 -7.12
N PRO A 85 -11.47 9.69 -6.19
CA PRO A 85 -10.17 9.72 -5.49
C PRO A 85 -10.06 8.76 -4.29
N ASP A 86 -11.12 8.08 -3.89
CA ASP A 86 -11.18 7.14 -2.74
C ASP A 86 -12.21 6.05 -3.08
N ASP A 87 -11.79 5.11 -3.94
CA ASP A 87 -12.64 4.09 -4.58
C ASP A 87 -13.49 3.26 -3.60
N ASP A 88 -13.00 3.00 -2.39
CA ASP A 88 -13.66 2.19 -1.38
C ASP A 88 -14.18 2.98 -0.15
N ASN A 89 -13.94 4.28 -0.14
CA ASN A 89 -14.38 5.26 0.86
C ASN A 89 -13.93 4.92 2.30
N ASP A 90 -12.76 4.31 2.47
CA ASP A 90 -12.17 4.00 3.79
C ASP A 90 -11.50 5.20 4.48
N GLY A 91 -11.32 6.29 3.73
CA GLY A 91 -10.73 7.56 4.16
C GLY A 91 -9.26 7.73 3.81
N PHE A 92 -8.68 6.83 3.01
CA PHE A 92 -7.40 6.98 2.32
C PHE A 92 -7.66 7.13 0.82
N THR A 93 -6.95 8.06 0.18
CA THR A 93 -7.10 8.23 -1.28
C THR A 93 -6.37 7.12 -2.02
N ASP A 94 -6.79 6.79 -3.23
CA ASP A 94 -6.13 5.75 -4.03
C ASP A 94 -4.62 6.02 -4.17
N GLU A 95 -4.23 7.29 -4.33
CA GLU A 95 -2.81 7.65 -4.44
C GLU A 95 -2.00 7.38 -3.16
N GLN A 96 -2.63 7.44 -1.99
CA GLN A 96 -1.99 7.11 -0.71
C GLN A 96 -1.87 5.60 -0.57
N GLU A 97 -2.93 4.88 -0.93
CA GLU A 97 -2.96 3.43 -0.87
C GLU A 97 -1.95 2.81 -1.83
N ILE A 98 -1.97 3.23 -3.10
CA ILE A 98 -1.00 2.85 -4.12
C ILE A 98 0.43 3.13 -3.64
N PHE A 99 0.70 4.32 -3.08
CA PHE A 99 2.02 4.63 -2.52
C PHE A 99 2.44 3.63 -1.44
N MET A 100 1.53 3.25 -0.55
CA MET A 100 1.78 2.26 0.51
C MET A 100 1.77 0.81 0.01
N GLY A 101 1.45 0.58 -1.27
CA GLY A 101 1.20 -0.73 -1.85
C GLY A 101 -0.04 -1.38 -1.27
N LEU A 102 -1.15 -0.68 -1.13
CA LEU A 102 -2.46 -1.21 -0.73
C LEU A 102 -3.41 -1.22 -1.93
N SER A 103 -4.60 -1.75 -1.75
CA SER A 103 -5.62 -1.84 -2.80
C SER A 103 -6.64 -0.73 -2.65
N SER A 104 -6.82 0.12 -3.66
CA SER A 104 -7.87 1.17 -3.65
C SER A 104 -9.30 0.61 -3.57
N LEU A 105 -9.47 -0.67 -3.90
CA LEU A 105 -10.79 -1.30 -4.00
C LEU A 105 -11.20 -2.08 -2.74
N ASP A 106 -10.43 -2.04 -1.66
CA ASP A 106 -10.67 -2.88 -0.48
C ASP A 106 -10.54 -2.09 0.84
N ALA A 107 -11.69 -1.60 1.33
CA ALA A 107 -11.71 -0.71 2.49
C ALA A 107 -11.12 -1.31 3.77
N CYS A 108 -11.23 -2.63 3.98
CA CYS A 108 -10.68 -3.27 5.19
C CYS A 108 -10.54 -4.81 5.20
N GLY A 109 -10.35 -5.47 4.05
CA GLY A 109 -10.15 -6.91 3.94
C GLY A 109 -8.89 -7.50 4.58
N PHE A 110 -8.69 -8.81 4.37
CA PHE A 110 -7.67 -9.60 5.08
C PHE A 110 -6.23 -9.45 4.55
N ALA A 111 -6.03 -8.74 3.45
CA ALA A 111 -4.75 -8.69 2.74
C ALA A 111 -4.27 -7.26 2.51
N ASP A 112 -3.77 -6.61 3.57
CA ASP A 112 -3.17 -5.26 3.47
C ASP A 112 -4.11 -4.26 2.79
N ALA A 113 -5.35 -4.25 3.24
CA ALA A 113 -6.43 -3.41 2.74
C ALA A 113 -6.43 -2.09 3.52
N TRP A 114 -6.86 -2.14 4.77
CA TRP A 114 -6.96 -0.94 5.60
C TRP A 114 -5.60 -0.41 6.06
N ALA A 115 -5.21 0.78 5.61
CA ALA A 115 -3.89 1.33 5.89
C ALA A 115 -3.52 1.38 7.40
N PRO A 116 -4.42 1.75 8.33
CA PRO A 116 -4.10 1.80 9.76
C PRO A 116 -4.05 0.42 10.45
N ASP A 117 -4.57 -0.65 9.85
CA ASP A 117 -4.48 -2.02 10.37
C ASP A 117 -3.13 -2.64 9.95
N MET A 118 -2.14 -2.55 10.84
CA MET A 118 -0.75 -2.86 10.50
C MET A 118 -0.41 -4.33 10.73
N ASP A 119 -1.32 -5.11 11.31
CA ASP A 119 -1.17 -6.54 11.39
C ASP A 119 -2.33 -7.35 10.82
N ASN A 120 -3.16 -6.69 10.00
CA ASN A 120 -4.25 -7.26 9.21
C ASN A 120 -5.17 -8.16 10.04
N ASN A 121 -5.47 -7.73 11.27
CA ASN A 121 -6.31 -8.50 12.18
C ASN A 121 -7.77 -8.02 12.18
N GLY A 122 -8.08 -6.98 11.42
CA GLY A 122 -9.39 -6.34 11.29
C GLY A 122 -9.69 -5.32 12.38
N ASP A 123 -8.78 -5.04 13.32
CA ASP A 123 -8.95 -4.14 14.47
C ASP A 123 -7.87 -3.06 14.50
N VAL A 124 -8.21 -1.81 14.18
CA VAL A 124 -7.29 -0.68 14.32
C VAL A 124 -7.20 -0.25 15.78
N ASN A 125 -6.05 -0.45 16.40
CA ASN A 125 -5.84 -0.16 17.81
C ASN A 125 -4.38 0.24 18.13
N ILE A 126 -4.05 0.33 19.43
CA ILE A 126 -2.72 0.76 19.85
C ILE A 126 -1.62 -0.23 19.45
N LEU A 127 -1.95 -1.50 19.23
CA LEU A 127 -0.99 -2.53 18.81
C LEU A 127 -0.47 -2.25 17.39
N ASP A 128 -1.29 -1.66 16.52
CA ASP A 128 -0.91 -1.21 15.17
C ASP A 128 0.05 -0.04 15.23
N VAL A 129 -0.26 0.95 16.06
CA VAL A 129 0.63 2.10 16.30
C VAL A 129 1.98 1.65 16.87
N LEU A 130 2.02 0.59 17.68
CA LEU A 130 3.28 0.05 18.21
C LEU A 130 4.18 -0.57 17.13
N LYS A 131 3.65 -0.88 15.94
CA LYS A 131 4.42 -1.37 14.78
C LYS A 131 5.32 -0.30 14.18
N TYR A 132 5.06 0.98 14.44
CA TYR A 132 5.91 2.09 13.97
C TYR A 132 7.29 2.12 14.64
N LYS A 133 7.48 1.41 15.76
CA LYS A 133 8.72 1.44 16.54
C LYS A 133 10.02 1.20 15.73
N PRO A 134 10.10 0.21 14.80
CA PRO A 134 11.25 0.01 13.93
C PRO A 134 11.51 1.13 12.92
N VAL A 135 10.48 1.88 12.49
CA VAL A 135 10.53 2.72 11.28
C VAL A 135 10.31 4.21 11.54
N ILE A 136 9.84 4.60 12.73
CA ILE A 136 9.50 6.00 13.04
C ILE A 136 10.73 6.95 12.96
N ASN A 137 10.54 8.10 12.32
CA ASN A 137 11.57 9.07 11.90
C ASN A 137 12.54 8.51 10.84
N SER A 138 12.01 7.80 9.85
CA SER A 138 12.76 7.40 8.65
C SER A 138 12.31 8.19 7.43
N GLU A 139 13.20 8.33 6.45
CA GLU A 139 12.97 9.00 5.17
C GLU A 139 13.29 8.07 3.99
N LEU A 140 12.43 8.09 2.97
CA LEU A 140 12.55 7.28 1.76
C LEU A 140 13.91 7.50 1.06
N GLY A 141 14.62 6.42 0.75
CA GLY A 141 15.93 6.46 0.09
C GLY A 141 17.06 7.05 0.95
N VAL A 142 16.81 7.26 2.25
CA VAL A 142 17.81 7.76 3.21
C VAL A 142 18.04 6.76 4.32
N ASP A 143 16.97 6.26 4.93
CA ASP A 143 17.04 5.36 6.08
C ASP A 143 16.73 3.91 5.69
N VAL A 144 17.65 3.01 6.03
CA VAL A 144 17.59 1.55 5.74
C VAL A 144 16.35 0.84 6.27
N ASN A 145 15.55 1.48 7.13
CA ASN A 145 14.33 0.89 7.71
C ASN A 145 13.07 1.66 7.29
N TYR A 146 13.17 2.58 6.32
CA TYR A 146 11.97 3.17 5.75
C TYR A 146 11.12 2.07 5.12
N ASP A 147 9.81 2.16 5.28
CA ASP A 147 8.84 1.25 4.69
C ASP A 147 7.61 2.08 4.35
N ARG A 148 7.27 2.12 3.05
CA ARG A 148 6.13 2.87 2.54
C ARG A 148 4.82 2.53 3.26
N ARG A 149 4.65 1.30 3.77
CA ARG A 149 3.43 0.89 4.52
C ARG A 149 3.12 1.79 5.71
N TYR A 150 4.12 2.45 6.28
CA TYR A 150 3.99 3.26 7.49
C TYR A 150 3.86 4.77 7.20
N ASP A 151 3.92 5.17 5.93
CA ASP A 151 3.82 6.56 5.51
C ASP A 151 2.39 6.84 5.02
N LEU A 152 1.46 6.84 6.00
CA LEU A 152 0.03 6.98 5.77
C LEU A 152 -0.36 8.27 5.04
N ASN A 153 0.52 9.27 5.00
CA ASN A 153 0.28 10.50 4.27
C ASN A 153 1.08 10.63 2.97
N ALA A 154 1.78 9.57 2.56
CA ALA A 154 2.51 9.41 1.30
C ALA A 154 3.48 10.57 1.00
N ASN A 155 4.24 11.03 2.00
CA ASN A 155 5.11 12.20 1.86
C ASN A 155 6.61 11.88 1.81
N GLY A 156 6.99 10.61 1.90
CA GLY A 156 8.36 10.13 1.95
C GLY A 156 8.99 10.13 3.35
N GLU A 157 8.24 10.43 4.41
CA GLU A 157 8.72 10.51 5.79
C GLU A 157 7.77 9.77 6.75
N VAL A 158 8.23 8.68 7.37
CA VAL A 158 7.46 8.03 8.44
C VAL A 158 7.69 8.77 9.75
N ASN A 159 6.69 9.51 10.23
CA ASN A 159 6.80 10.29 11.46
C ASN A 159 5.48 10.37 12.24
N ILE A 160 5.39 11.32 13.18
CA ILE A 160 4.19 11.45 14.03
C ILE A 160 2.96 11.89 13.24
N LEU A 161 3.13 12.51 12.07
CA LEU A 161 2.03 12.95 11.22
C LEU A 161 1.26 11.75 10.66
N ASP A 162 1.93 10.65 10.33
CA ASP A 162 1.30 9.38 9.92
C ASP A 162 0.47 8.80 11.05
N VAL A 163 1.06 8.72 12.25
CA VAL A 163 0.36 8.21 13.44
C VAL A 163 -0.88 9.07 13.77
N LEU A 164 -0.90 10.36 13.42
CA LEU A 164 -2.08 11.20 13.63
C LEU A 164 -3.25 10.85 12.70
N LEU A 165 -3.02 10.14 11.60
CA LEU A 165 -4.06 9.63 10.69
C LEU A 165 -4.85 8.45 11.26
N TYR A 166 -4.41 7.86 12.37
CA TYR A 166 -5.23 6.90 13.13
C TYR A 166 -6.44 7.54 13.82
N LYS A 167 -6.41 8.87 14.04
CA LYS A 167 -7.43 9.57 14.84
C LYS A 167 -8.89 9.30 14.43
N PRO A 168 -9.28 9.26 13.14
CA PRO A 168 -10.64 8.92 12.73
C PRO A 168 -11.08 7.50 13.08
N VAL A 169 -10.15 6.53 13.09
CA VAL A 169 -10.45 5.09 13.09
C VAL A 169 -9.84 4.30 14.28
N ILE A 170 -9.13 4.94 15.21
CA ILE A 170 -8.55 4.21 16.34
C ILE A 170 -9.64 3.61 17.25
N ASN A 171 -9.50 2.33 17.58
CA ASN A 171 -10.48 1.46 18.26
C ASN A 171 -11.74 1.16 17.43
N THR A 172 -11.61 1.10 16.10
CA THR A 172 -12.64 0.54 15.23
C THR A 172 -12.20 -0.80 14.67
N SER A 173 -13.18 -1.57 14.21
CA SER A 173 -12.98 -2.86 13.55
C SER A 173 -13.61 -2.81 12.16
N CYS A 174 -13.05 -3.55 11.21
CA CYS A 174 -13.62 -3.71 9.89
C CYS A 174 -15.06 -4.25 10.00
N PRO A 175 -16.06 -3.61 9.37
CA PRO A 175 -17.44 -4.10 9.42
C PRO A 175 -17.59 -5.48 8.77
N GLY A 176 -18.07 -6.47 9.54
CA GLY A 176 -18.49 -7.75 8.98
C GLY A 176 -17.44 -8.86 8.92
N LEU A 177 -16.27 -8.66 9.56
CA LEU A 177 -15.30 -9.72 9.85
C LEU A 177 -15.58 -10.45 11.18
#